data_AF-A0A942F3T0-F1
#
_entry.id   AF-A0A942F3T0-F1
#
_cell.length_a   1.000
_cell.length_b   1.000
_cell.length_c   1.000
_cell.angle_alpha   90.00
_cell.angle_beta   90.00
_cell.angle_gamma   90.00
#
_symmetry.space_group_name_H-M   'P 1'
#
loop_
_entity.id
_entity.type
_entity.pdbx_description
1 polymer ?
#
loop_
_entity_poly.entity_id
_entity_poly.type
_entity_poly.pdbx_seq_one_letter_code
_entity_poly.pdbx_strand_id
1 'polypeptide(L)'
;MPPAFADKDLFHACSIMRRHPFRSLGSNDDEGFPFLSHLSLYLVGPAESWCLLGHSARVNPHGHFPHARPEALSDWMDRLGLTGKDA
;
A
#
# COMPACT_ATOMS: atom_id res chain seq x y z
N MET A 1 -5.32 11.95 -18.20
CA MET A 1 -5.40 10.70 -17.42
C MET A 1 -6.84 10.22 -17.46
N PRO A 2 -7.13 8.92 -17.70
CA PRO A 2 -8.52 8.45 -17.71
C PRO A 2 -9.22 8.79 -16.39
N PRO A 3 -10.54 9.14 -16.39
CA PRO A 3 -11.24 9.61 -15.19
C PRO A 3 -11.12 8.65 -13.99
N ALA A 4 -11.10 7.34 -14.26
CA ALA A 4 -10.93 6.29 -13.25
C ALA A 4 -9.61 6.36 -12.46
N PHE A 5 -8.57 7.02 -13.00
CA PHE A 5 -7.30 7.20 -12.31
C PHE A 5 -7.16 8.59 -11.67
N ALA A 6 -8.12 9.49 -11.89
CA ALA A 6 -8.13 10.87 -11.37
C ALA A 6 -8.85 11.01 -10.04
N ASP A 7 -9.35 9.91 -9.49
CA ASP A 7 -10.01 9.87 -8.20
C ASP A 7 -9.01 10.21 -7.07
N LYS A 8 -9.43 11.10 -6.18
CA LYS A 8 -8.68 11.56 -5.00
C LYS A 8 -9.47 11.33 -3.70
N ASP A 9 -10.58 10.60 -3.76
CA ASP A 9 -11.37 10.28 -2.58
C ASP A 9 -10.61 9.32 -1.65
N LEU A 10 -10.22 9.84 -0.47
CA LEU A 10 -9.51 9.08 0.55
C LEU A 10 -10.38 7.95 1.13
N PHE A 11 -11.70 8.11 1.20
CA PHE A 11 -12.57 7.03 1.68
C PHE A 11 -12.56 5.85 0.72
N HIS A 12 -12.60 6.13 -0.59
CA HIS A 12 -12.46 5.11 -1.62
C HIS A 12 -11.09 4.41 -1.53
N ALA A 13 -10.00 5.18 -1.44
CA ALA A 13 -8.66 4.61 -1.29
C ALA A 13 -8.53 3.72 -0.04
N CYS A 14 -8.97 4.20 1.13
CA CYS A 14 -8.94 3.44 2.36
C CYS A 14 -9.82 2.18 2.30
N SER A 15 -10.94 2.20 1.57
CA SER A 15 -11.79 1.02 1.34
C SER A 15 -11.06 -0.05 0.54
N ILE A 16 -10.33 0.33 -0.52
CA ILE A 16 -9.48 -0.58 -1.30
C ILE A 16 -8.37 -1.17 -0.41
N MET A 17 -7.68 -0.34 0.37
CA MET A 17 -6.59 -0.79 1.25
C MET A 17 -7.05 -1.84 2.26
N ARG A 18 -8.22 -1.64 2.89
CA ARG A 18 -8.78 -2.58 3.87
C ARG A 18 -9.23 -3.90 3.26
N ARG A 19 -9.76 -3.89 2.03
CA ARG A 19 -10.18 -5.12 1.34
C ARG A 19 -9.02 -5.98 0.89
N HIS A 20 -7.86 -5.36 0.67
CA HIS A 20 -6.71 -6.06 0.10
C HIS A 20 -5.41 -5.82 0.87
N PRO A 21 -5.26 -6.40 2.07
CA PRO A 21 -4.13 -6.11 2.95
C PRO A 21 -2.81 -6.74 2.49
N PHE A 22 -2.81 -7.80 1.68
CA PHE A 22 -1.57 -8.43 1.22
C PHE A 22 -0.98 -7.67 0.03
N ARG A 23 0.13 -6.96 0.21
CA ARG A 23 0.72 -6.06 -0.79
C ARG A 23 2.24 -6.06 -0.79
N SER A 24 2.79 -5.46 -1.83
CA SER A 24 4.21 -5.21 -1.96
C SER A 24 4.57 -3.91 -1.24
N LEU A 25 5.51 -3.98 -0.30
CA LEU A 25 6.21 -2.81 0.23
C LEU A 25 7.54 -2.68 -0.51
N GLY A 26 7.78 -1.53 -1.13
CA GLY A 26 9.02 -1.17 -1.79
C GLY A 26 9.79 -0.13 -0.98
N SER A 27 11.11 -0.32 -0.89
CA SER A 27 12.06 0.69 -0.44
C SER A 27 13.35 0.53 -1.25
N ASN A 28 14.44 1.18 -0.82
CA ASN A 28 15.76 0.94 -1.37
C ASN A 28 16.62 0.20 -0.35
N ASP A 29 17.45 -0.73 -0.83
CA ASP A 29 18.45 -1.43 -0.03
C ASP A 29 19.62 -0.51 0.37
N ASP A 30 20.66 -1.11 0.95
CA ASP A 30 21.82 -0.38 1.44
C ASP A 30 22.62 0.32 0.33
N GLU A 31 22.60 -0.22 -0.88
CA GLU A 31 23.27 0.32 -2.06
C GLU A 31 22.38 1.31 -2.84
N GLY A 32 21.12 1.47 -2.44
CA GLY A 32 20.15 2.34 -3.09
C GLY A 32 19.37 1.64 -4.22
N PHE A 33 19.49 0.32 -4.35
CA PHE A 33 18.74 -0.45 -5.34
C PHE A 33 17.33 -0.78 -4.82
N PRO A 34 16.28 -0.75 -5.66
CA PRO A 34 14.92 -1.06 -5.22
C PRO A 34 14.80 -2.46 -4.61
N PHE A 35 14.24 -2.54 -3.41
CA PHE A 35 13.95 -3.78 -2.69
C PHE A 35 12.46 -3.89 -2.40
N LEU A 36 11.88 -5.06 -2.70
CA LEU A 36 10.47 -5.35 -2.48
C LEU A 36 10.26 -6.49 -1.50
N SER A 37 9.24 -6.37 -0.67
CA SER A 37 8.72 -7.47 0.15
C SER A 37 7.22 -7.58 0.04
N HIS A 38 6.72 -8.80 -0.14
CA HIS A 38 5.29 -9.06 -0.06
C HIS A 38 4.91 -9.35 1.39
N LEU A 39 4.09 -8.48 1.98
CA LEU A 39 3.66 -8.59 3.36
C LEU A 39 2.24 -8.07 3.56
N SER A 40 1.62 -8.49 4.65
CA SER A 40 0.30 -7.99 5.03
C SER A 40 0.44 -6.60 5.64
N LEU A 41 -0.15 -5.60 4.99
CA LEU A 41 -0.27 -4.20 5.39
C LEU A 41 -1.73 -3.90 5.76
N TYR A 42 -1.98 -3.69 7.05
CA TYR A 42 -3.32 -3.39 7.57
C TYR A 42 -3.49 -1.91 7.85
N LEU A 43 -4.51 -1.30 7.26
CA LEU A 43 -4.87 0.09 7.54
C LEU A 43 -5.64 0.21 8.86
N VAL A 44 -5.15 1.04 9.78
CA VAL A 44 -5.75 1.32 11.10
C VAL A 44 -6.04 2.82 11.22
N GLY A 45 -7.18 3.15 11.81
CA GLY A 45 -7.64 4.55 11.98
C GLY A 45 -8.60 5.03 10.88
N PRO A 46 -9.18 6.23 11.04
CA PRO A 46 -10.07 6.86 10.06
C PRO A 46 -9.32 7.39 8.81
N ALA A 47 -10.04 7.79 7.76
CA ALA A 47 -9.46 8.19 6.47
C ALA A 47 -8.62 9.49 6.56
N GLU A 48 -8.89 10.32 7.56
CA GLU A 48 -8.22 11.58 7.84
C GLU A 48 -6.96 11.42 8.71
N SER A 49 -6.82 10.28 9.39
CA SER A 49 -5.71 9.98 10.29
C SER A 49 -5.55 8.47 10.41
N TRP A 50 -4.70 7.90 9.57
CA TRP A 50 -4.47 6.46 9.48
C TRP A 50 -2.99 6.11 9.54
N CYS A 51 -2.72 4.86 9.86
CA CYS A 51 -1.41 4.24 9.71
C CYS A 51 -1.54 2.85 9.07
N LEU A 52 -0.44 2.37 8.51
CA LEU A 52 -0.32 1.00 8.02
C LEU A 52 0.50 0.19 9.02
N LEU A 53 -0.07 -0.91 9.49
CA LEU A 53 0.62 -1.91 10.31
C LEU A 53 1.06 -3.06 9.42
N GLY A 54 2.36 -3.32 9.37
CA GLY A 54 2.95 -4.46 8.68
C GLY A 54 3.59 -5.44 9.65
N HIS A 55 3.38 -6.75 9.44
CA HIS A 55 4.22 -7.76 10.08
C HIS A 55 5.33 -8.18 9.13
N SER A 56 6.57 -8.08 9.58
CA SER A 56 7.75 -8.55 8.86
C SER A 56 8.44 -9.63 9.68
N ALA A 57 8.76 -10.76 9.05
CA ALA A 57 9.56 -11.78 9.69
C ALA A 57 10.94 -11.20 10.07
N ARG A 58 11.53 -11.67 11.19
CA ARG A 58 12.83 -11.17 11.67
C ARG A 58 13.95 -11.25 10.62
N VAL A 59 13.90 -12.25 9.74
CA VAL A 59 14.90 -12.47 8.68
C VAL A 59 14.67 -11.61 7.43
N ASN A 60 13.53 -10.90 7.33
CA ASN A 60 13.26 -10.03 6.20
C ASN A 60 14.03 -8.71 6.36
N PRO A 61 14.91 -8.35 5.40
CA PRO A 61 15.67 -7.09 5.42
C PRO A 61 14.79 -5.83 5.61
N HIS A 62 13.55 -5.85 5.12
CA HIS A 62 12.62 -4.73 5.28
C HIS A 62 12.33 -4.38 6.75
N GLY A 63 12.58 -5.28 7.71
CA GLY A 63 12.40 -4.99 9.13
C GLY A 63 13.36 -3.94 9.68
N HIS A 64 14.53 -3.74 9.05
CA HIS A 64 15.54 -2.79 9.51
C HIS A 64 15.63 -1.51 8.67
N PHE A 65 15.17 -1.52 7.42
CA PHE A 65 15.21 -0.35 6.55
C PHE A 65 14.53 0.91 7.12
N PRO A 66 13.32 0.84 7.73
CA PRO A 66 12.61 2.03 8.22
C PRO A 66 13.39 2.86 9.25
N HIS A 67 14.32 2.25 9.99
CA HIS A 67 15.16 2.97 10.96
C HIS A 67 16.21 3.88 10.30
N ALA A 68 16.73 3.47 9.13
CA ALA A 68 17.73 4.21 8.37
C ALA A 68 17.11 5.03 7.23
N ARG A 69 15.94 4.60 6.73
CA ARG A 69 15.27 5.09 5.51
C ARG A 69 13.75 5.07 5.77
N PRO A 70 13.16 6.17 6.26
CA PRO A 70 11.76 6.18 6.71
C PRO A 70 10.74 6.15 5.57
N GLU A 71 11.19 6.27 4.32
CA GLU A 71 10.32 6.30 3.14
C GLU A 71 10.16 4.91 2.54
N ALA A 72 8.91 4.52 2.28
CA ALA A 72 8.55 3.30 1.59
C ALA A 72 7.31 3.55 0.72
N LEU A 73 7.15 2.74 -0.32
CA LEU A 73 6.04 2.81 -1.26
C LEU A 73 5.26 1.49 -1.26
N SER A 74 3.93 1.58 -1.26
CA SER A 74 3.06 0.45 -1.51
C SER A 74 1.95 0.90 -2.44
N ASP A 75 1.55 0.02 -3.34
CA ASP A 75 0.40 0.23 -4.21
C ASP A 75 -0.73 -0.74 -3.85
N TRP A 76 -1.95 -0.36 -4.19
CA TRP A 76 -3.09 -1.24 -4.17
C TRP A 76 -3.79 -1.16 -5.51
N MET A 77 -4.10 -2.33 -6.06
CA MET A 77 -5.03 -2.46 -7.17
C MET A 77 -6.30 -3.13 -6.70
N ASP A 78 -7.41 -2.71 -7.28
CA ASP A 78 -8.68 -3.39 -7.19
C ASP A 78 -9.27 -3.53 -8.59
N ARG A 79 -10.24 -4.44 -8.74
CA ARG A 79 -10.99 -4.51 -9.97
C ARG A 79 -11.75 -3.19 -10.13
N LEU A 80 -11.45 -2.44 -11.20
CA LEU A 80 -12.30 -1.34 -11.61
C LEU A 80 -13.71 -1.91 -11.75
N GLY A 81 -14.65 -1.43 -10.94
CA GLY A 81 -16.01 -1.90 -10.97
C GLY A 81 -16.54 -1.78 -12.40
N LEU A 82 -16.63 -2.90 -13.11
CA LEU A 82 -17.71 -3.11 -14.09
C LEU A 82 -19.00 -3.28 -13.28
N THR A 83 -19.32 -2.34 -12.41
CA THR A 83 -20.67 -2.18 -11.92
C THR A 83 -21.40 -1.56 -13.09
N GLY A 84 -21.89 -2.43 -13.99
CA GLY A 84 -22.74 -2.04 -15.09
C GLY A 84 -23.90 -1.25 -14.54
N LYS A 85 -23.81 0.07 -14.64
CA LYS A 85 -24.95 0.96 -14.60
C LYS A 85 -25.24 1.58 -15.97
N ASP A 86 -24.40 1.29 -16.97
CA ASP A 86 -24.53 1.71 -18.36
C ASP A 86 -24.20 0.54 -19.31
N ALA A 87 -24.93 -0.58 -19.21
CA ALA A 87 -25.01 -1.62 -20.23
C ALA A 87 -26.48 -1.97 -20.48
#